data_AF-A0A3B9HZ43-F1
#
_entry.id   AF-A0A3B9HZ43-F1
#
_cell.length_a   1.000
_cell.length_b   1.000
_cell.length_c   1.000
_cell.angle_alpha   90.00
_cell.angle_beta   90.00
_cell.angle_gamma   90.00
#
_symmetry.space_group_name_H-M   'P 1'
#
loop_
_entity.id
_entity.type
_entity.pdbx_description
1 polymer ?
#
loop_
_entity_poly.entity_id
_entity_poly.type
_entity_poly.pdbx_seq_one_letter_code
_entity_poly.pdbx_strand_id
1 'polypeptide(L)'
;MTCPPPGSGRRGFILFLVCVLALVMMVMIIGLSRHKSGAVLQLNRTIEQERAVTLAQAGINEMLASIKAEVNDKDTPVGKAIHQLWKNRPGVTGANAIFNASFDSSRLKMTNQLVEETLGSRGDVSGQISLVITERVTGIPRPAYLGYVELIARTKYRDYPAETRVKERREIRVVDLSDPFIDKYALFVKSFCRLINDPKKRIIVQGVTTNDPGRYSFAYLGNRSYPACPEFPNGSKSAETP
;
A
#
# COMPACT_ATOMS: atom_id res chain seq x y z
N MET A 1 19.08 76.05 51.59
CA MET A 1 18.32 75.65 50.38
C MET A 1 19.27 75.62 49.20
N THR A 2 19.80 74.45 48.87
CA THR A 2 20.72 74.25 47.75
C THR A 2 19.93 73.71 46.57
N CYS A 3 19.75 74.53 45.52
CA CYS A 3 19.19 74.09 44.25
C CYS A 3 20.13 73.06 43.61
N PRO A 4 19.63 71.90 43.13
CA PRO A 4 20.48 70.95 42.41
C PRO A 4 20.89 71.52 41.06
N PRO A 5 22.08 71.15 40.53
CA PRO A 5 22.62 71.75 39.30
C PRO A 5 21.73 71.44 38.08
N PRO A 6 21.55 72.41 37.16
CA PRO A 6 20.72 72.23 35.97
C PRO A 6 21.47 71.35 34.96
N GLY A 7 21.23 70.04 35.02
CA GLY A 7 21.82 69.10 34.06
C GLY A 7 21.73 67.62 34.45
N SER A 8 21.49 67.31 35.73
CA SER A 8 21.39 65.92 36.22
C SER A 8 20.10 65.21 35.76
N GLY A 9 18.97 65.93 35.71
CA GLY A 9 17.68 65.36 35.30
C GLY A 9 17.63 64.93 33.82
N ARG A 10 18.24 65.70 32.91
CA ARG A 10 18.30 65.35 31.47
C ARG A 10 19.17 64.11 31.22
N ARG A 11 20.31 63.99 31.91
CA ARG A 11 21.20 62.81 31.78
C ARG A 11 20.57 61.54 32.35
N GLY A 12 19.88 61.65 33.49
CA GLY A 12 19.12 60.54 34.07
C GLY A 12 17.96 60.07 33.18
N PHE A 13 17.23 61.01 32.58
CA PHE A 13 16.15 60.70 31.62
C PHE A 13 16.68 60.00 30.36
N ILE A 14 17.79 60.49 29.80
CA ILE A 14 18.43 59.86 28.63
C ILE A 14 18.90 58.44 28.96
N LEU A 15 19.52 58.23 30.13
CA LEU A 15 19.99 56.90 30.54
C LEU A 15 18.83 55.92 30.78
N PHE A 16 17.74 56.39 31.39
CA PHE A 16 16.50 55.62 31.53
C PHE A 16 15.95 55.21 30.15
N LEU A 17 15.89 56.13 29.19
CA LEU A 17 15.38 55.87 27.85
C LEU A 17 16.25 54.85 27.10
N VAL A 18 17.58 54.96 27.19
CA VAL A 18 18.51 53.99 26.60
C VAL A 18 18.36 52.61 27.23
N CYS A 19 18.22 52.52 28.56
CA CYS A 19 18.00 51.25 29.25
C CYS A 19 16.68 50.58 28.84
N VAL A 20 15.59 51.36 28.71
CA VAL A 20 14.29 50.83 28.28
C VAL A 20 14.35 50.34 26.84
N LEU A 21 14.97 51.09 25.92
CA LEU A 21 15.15 50.65 24.53
C LEU A 21 16.02 49.39 24.42
N ALA A 22 17.11 49.32 25.20
CA ALA A 22 17.96 48.14 25.25
C ALA A 22 17.21 46.91 25.78
N LEU A 23 16.36 47.09 26.79
CA LEU A 23 15.53 46.01 27.35
C LEU A 23 14.50 45.52 26.33
N VAL A 24 13.82 46.42 25.63
CA VAL A 24 12.87 46.06 24.55
C VAL A 24 13.58 45.27 23.45
N MET A 25 14.76 45.73 23.01
CA MET A 25 15.59 45.02 22.02
C MET A 25 15.98 43.62 22.50
N MET A 26 16.39 43.47 23.77
CA MET A 26 16.77 42.18 24.34
C MET A 26 15.57 41.22 24.41
N VAL A 27 14.41 41.69 24.86
CA VAL A 27 13.18 40.88 24.91
C VAL A 27 12.76 40.46 23.50
N MET A 28 12.86 41.36 22.52
CA MET A 28 12.55 41.06 21.12
C MET A 28 13.49 40.00 20.53
N ILE A 29 14.81 40.10 20.80
CA ILE A 29 15.80 39.10 20.35
C ILE A 29 15.47 37.73 20.95
N ILE A 30 15.22 37.66 22.26
CA ILE A 30 14.86 36.40 22.93
C ILE A 30 13.56 35.82 22.36
N GLY A 31 12.56 36.67 22.12
CA GLY A 31 11.28 36.28 21.52
C GLY A 31 11.44 35.70 20.11
N LEU A 32 12.19 36.38 19.25
CA LEU A 32 12.46 35.95 17.88
C LEU A 32 13.30 34.66 17.84
N SER A 33 14.32 34.53 18.68
CA SER A 33 15.14 33.31 18.78
C SER A 33 14.31 32.11 19.22
N ARG A 34 13.46 32.26 20.24
CA ARG A 34 12.56 31.19 20.70
C ARG A 34 11.52 30.82 19.65
N HIS A 35 10.92 31.81 18.99
CA HIS A 35 9.93 31.58 17.93
C HIS A 35 10.54 30.83 16.74
N LYS A 36 11.72 31.28 16.26
CA LYS A 36 12.44 30.60 15.16
C LYS A 36 12.81 29.17 15.56
N SER A 37 13.32 28.96 16.77
CA SER A 37 13.66 27.62 17.26
C SER A 37 12.43 26.71 17.38
N GLY A 38 11.30 27.24 17.86
CA GLY A 38 10.05 26.50 17.98
C GLY A 38 9.48 26.08 16.62
N ALA A 39 9.46 27.00 15.66
CA ALA A 39 9.02 26.73 14.30
C ALA A 39 9.90 25.66 13.61
N VAL A 40 11.22 25.75 13.77
CA VAL A 40 12.17 24.76 13.23
C VAL A 40 11.96 23.38 13.86
N LEU A 41 11.74 23.31 15.18
CA LEU A 41 11.47 22.05 15.86
C LEU A 41 10.16 21.41 15.37
N GLN A 42 9.10 22.21 15.19
CA GLN A 42 7.83 21.74 14.65
C GLN A 42 8.00 21.21 13.23
N LEU A 43 8.67 21.96 12.36
CA LEU A 43 8.96 21.53 11.00
C LEU A 43 9.73 20.22 10.96
N ASN A 44 10.77 20.06 11.80
CA ASN A 44 11.53 18.81 11.83
C ASN A 44 10.66 17.62 12.25
N ARG A 45 9.82 17.79 13.28
CA ARG A 45 8.87 16.74 13.70
C ARG A 45 7.88 16.38 12.59
N THR A 46 7.36 17.37 11.86
CA THR A 46 6.45 17.11 10.74
C THR A 46 7.14 16.34 9.63
N ILE A 47 8.39 16.70 9.27
CA ILE A 47 9.16 15.98 8.24
C ILE A 47 9.42 14.53 8.68
N GLU A 48 9.78 14.29 9.94
CA GLU A 48 9.98 12.93 10.45
C GLU A 48 8.69 12.11 10.45
N GLN A 49 7.55 12.72 10.78
CA GLN A 49 6.23 12.08 10.68
C GLN A 49 5.88 11.73 9.23
N GLU A 50 6.08 12.65 8.28
CA GLU A 50 5.83 12.40 6.85
C GLU A 50 6.71 11.27 6.30
N ARG A 51 7.98 11.22 6.70
CA ARG A 51 8.87 10.09 6.37
C ARG A 51 8.35 8.78 6.96
N ALA A 52 7.88 8.79 8.21
CA ALA A 52 7.31 7.60 8.87
C ALA A 52 6.07 7.06 8.13
N VAL A 53 5.20 7.97 7.69
CA VAL A 53 4.00 7.66 6.92
C VAL A 53 4.37 7.08 5.55
N THR A 54 5.36 7.68 4.87
CA THR A 54 5.85 7.18 3.58
C THR A 54 6.39 5.76 3.69
N LEU A 55 7.18 5.46 4.73
CA LEU A 55 7.73 4.14 5.00
C LEU A 55 6.63 3.12 5.36
N ALA A 56 5.66 3.53 6.17
CA ALA A 56 4.50 2.69 6.47
C ALA A 56 3.71 2.34 5.20
N GLN A 57 3.51 3.33 4.31
CA GLN A 57 2.82 3.12 3.03
C GLN A 57 3.59 2.19 2.10
N ALA A 58 4.93 2.25 2.08
CA ALA A 58 5.77 1.28 1.38
C ALA A 58 5.54 -0.14 1.90
N GLY A 59 5.48 -0.31 3.24
CA GLY A 59 5.14 -1.58 3.88
C GLY A 59 3.75 -2.10 3.47
N ILE A 60 2.74 -1.23 3.38
CA ILE A 60 1.41 -1.60 2.88
C ILE A 60 1.49 -2.12 1.44
N ASN A 61 2.24 -1.45 0.58
CA ASN A 61 2.39 -1.84 -0.81
C ASN A 61 3.09 -3.21 -0.96
N GLU A 62 4.13 -3.48 -0.17
CA GLU A 62 4.84 -4.77 -0.17
C GLU A 62 3.93 -5.90 0.34
N MET A 63 3.21 -5.69 1.45
CA MET A 63 2.24 -6.66 1.97
C MET A 63 1.13 -6.96 0.94
N LEU A 64 0.61 -5.92 0.28
CA LEU A 64 -0.41 -6.09 -0.76
C LEU A 64 0.15 -6.84 -1.97
N ALA A 65 1.40 -6.58 -2.37
CA ALA A 65 2.05 -7.31 -3.45
C ALA A 65 2.20 -8.80 -3.10
N SER A 66 2.59 -9.13 -1.86
CA SER A 66 2.66 -10.51 -1.36
C SER A 66 1.31 -11.21 -1.49
N ILE A 67 0.21 -10.59 -1.03
CA ILE A 67 -1.13 -11.17 -1.19
C ILE A 67 -1.47 -11.38 -2.65
N LYS A 68 -1.25 -10.37 -3.52
CA LYS A 68 -1.58 -10.49 -4.95
C LYS A 68 -0.84 -11.63 -5.63
N ALA A 69 0.39 -11.92 -5.22
CA ALA A 69 1.16 -13.03 -5.74
C ALA A 69 0.63 -14.39 -5.26
N GLU A 70 0.24 -14.48 -3.99
CA GLU A 70 -0.16 -15.74 -3.33
C GLU A 70 -1.65 -16.10 -3.53
N VAL A 71 -2.51 -15.12 -3.80
CA VAL A 71 -3.99 -15.28 -3.78
C VAL A 71 -4.52 -16.40 -4.67
N ASN A 72 -3.84 -16.68 -5.79
CA ASN A 72 -4.27 -17.68 -6.78
C ASN A 72 -3.63 -19.06 -6.55
N ASP A 73 -2.67 -19.18 -5.62
CA ASP A 73 -1.96 -20.43 -5.36
C ASP A 73 -2.58 -21.16 -4.16
N LYS A 74 -3.12 -22.36 -4.41
CA LYS A 74 -3.80 -23.20 -3.40
C LYS A 74 -2.86 -23.69 -2.30
N ASP A 75 -1.56 -23.73 -2.56
CA ASP A 75 -0.56 -24.18 -1.60
C ASP A 75 -0.15 -23.08 -0.61
N THR A 76 -0.49 -21.82 -0.91
CA THR A 76 -0.26 -20.69 -0.01
C THR A 76 -1.36 -20.58 1.05
N PRO A 77 -1.06 -20.01 2.24
CA PRO A 77 -2.08 -19.80 3.27
C PRO A 77 -3.28 -18.97 2.81
N VAL A 78 -3.04 -17.92 2.01
CA VAL A 78 -4.10 -17.02 1.50
C VAL A 78 -4.96 -17.74 0.47
N GLY A 79 -4.33 -18.35 -0.54
CA GLY A 79 -5.06 -19.03 -1.61
C GLY A 79 -5.80 -20.26 -1.09
N LYS A 80 -5.25 -20.98 -0.10
CA LYS A 80 -5.95 -22.07 0.60
C LYS A 80 -7.21 -21.58 1.32
N ALA A 81 -7.15 -20.45 2.02
CA ALA A 81 -8.31 -19.88 2.71
C ALA A 81 -9.42 -19.49 1.72
N ILE A 82 -9.04 -18.89 0.58
CA ILE A 82 -9.99 -18.55 -0.50
C ILE A 82 -10.58 -19.80 -1.15
N HIS A 83 -9.77 -20.82 -1.41
CA HIS A 83 -10.25 -22.05 -2.00
C HIS A 83 -11.20 -22.80 -1.05
N GLN A 84 -10.91 -22.79 0.26
CA GLN A 84 -11.82 -23.32 1.28
C GLN A 84 -13.15 -22.55 1.32
N LEU A 85 -13.11 -21.22 1.16
CA LEU A 85 -14.32 -20.39 1.04
C LEU A 85 -15.17 -20.84 -0.15
N TRP A 86 -14.57 -21.04 -1.33
CA TRP A 86 -15.28 -21.52 -2.52
C TRP A 86 -15.83 -22.93 -2.37
N LYS A 87 -15.10 -23.84 -1.72
CA LYS A 87 -15.52 -25.23 -1.49
C LYS A 87 -16.69 -25.32 -0.51
N ASN A 88 -16.60 -24.64 0.62
CA ASN A 88 -17.59 -24.73 1.69
C ASN A 88 -18.85 -23.91 1.40
N ARG A 89 -18.75 -22.93 0.48
CA ARG A 89 -19.84 -22.04 0.06
C ARG A 89 -20.65 -21.46 1.22
N PRO A 90 -20.01 -20.95 2.29
CA PRO A 90 -20.74 -20.50 3.47
C PRO A 90 -21.69 -19.37 3.09
N GLY A 91 -22.87 -19.37 3.72
CA GLY A 91 -23.66 -18.14 3.84
C GLY A 91 -22.90 -17.17 4.74
N VAL A 92 -22.68 -15.95 4.27
CA VAL A 92 -21.97 -14.94 5.05
C VAL A 92 -22.99 -13.88 5.46
N THR A 93 -23.19 -13.77 6.77
CA THR A 93 -24.01 -12.72 7.40
C THR A 93 -23.08 -11.86 8.25
N GLY A 94 -22.57 -10.78 7.67
CA GLY A 94 -21.67 -9.84 8.35
C GLY A 94 -20.18 -10.10 8.08
N ALA A 95 -19.33 -9.28 8.70
CA ALA A 95 -17.89 -9.31 8.46
C ALA A 95 -17.23 -10.55 9.09
N ASN A 96 -16.66 -11.42 8.25
CA ASN A 96 -15.93 -12.61 8.68
C ASN A 96 -14.50 -12.59 8.14
N ALA A 97 -13.50 -12.61 9.02
CA ALA A 97 -12.09 -12.64 8.64
C ALA A 97 -11.69 -14.07 8.24
N ILE A 98 -11.42 -14.28 6.95
CA ILE A 98 -11.07 -15.59 6.39
C ILE A 98 -9.57 -15.85 6.40
N PHE A 99 -8.75 -14.80 6.47
CA PHE A 99 -7.31 -14.90 6.53
C PHE A 99 -6.73 -13.73 7.32
N ASN A 100 -5.78 -14.02 8.20
CA ASN A 100 -5.02 -13.03 8.97
C ASN A 100 -3.54 -13.42 8.96
N ALA A 101 -2.66 -12.46 8.68
CA ALA A 101 -1.22 -12.66 8.82
C ALA A 101 -0.52 -11.42 9.36
N SER A 102 0.49 -11.67 10.19
CA SER A 102 1.45 -10.66 10.62
C SER A 102 2.72 -10.72 9.76
N PHE A 103 3.26 -9.55 9.50
CA PHE A 103 4.50 -9.33 8.79
C PHE A 103 5.48 -8.66 9.75
N ASP A 104 6.43 -9.43 10.24
CA ASP A 104 7.58 -8.88 10.97
C ASP A 104 8.52 -8.15 10.00
N SER A 105 9.43 -7.35 10.53
CA SER A 105 10.38 -6.58 9.72
C SER A 105 11.22 -7.46 8.77
N SER A 106 11.52 -8.70 9.17
CA SER A 106 12.23 -9.67 8.33
C SER A 106 11.46 -10.13 7.09
N ARG A 107 10.12 -10.05 7.11
CA ARG A 107 9.25 -10.43 5.99
C ARG A 107 9.04 -9.28 4.99
N LEU A 108 9.26 -8.03 5.42
CA LEU A 108 9.15 -6.83 4.59
C LEU A 108 10.55 -6.37 4.16
N LYS A 109 11.21 -7.18 3.32
CA LYS A 109 12.62 -6.97 2.97
C LYS A 109 12.84 -5.69 2.18
N MET A 110 11.98 -5.42 1.20
CA MET A 110 12.14 -4.25 0.34
C MET A 110 11.87 -2.96 1.11
N THR A 111 10.85 -2.98 1.96
CA THR A 111 10.52 -1.84 2.83
C THR A 111 11.63 -1.58 3.85
N ASN A 112 12.15 -2.61 4.51
CA ASN A 112 13.21 -2.41 5.50
C ASN A 112 14.57 -2.08 4.87
N GLN A 113 14.81 -2.45 3.61
CA GLN A 113 15.93 -1.91 2.83
C GLN A 113 15.75 -0.40 2.59
N LEU A 114 14.55 0.06 2.23
CA LEU A 114 14.25 1.48 2.08
C LEU A 114 14.43 2.24 3.42
N VAL A 115 14.09 1.61 4.54
CA VAL A 115 14.32 2.15 5.89
C VAL A 115 15.81 2.28 6.16
N GLU A 116 16.62 1.30 5.80
CA GLU A 116 18.08 1.38 5.92
C GLU A 116 18.66 2.54 5.11
N GLU A 117 18.24 2.71 3.87
CA GLU A 117 18.69 3.81 3.00
C GLU A 117 18.23 5.19 3.49
N THR A 118 17.00 5.29 4.02
CA THR A 118 16.39 6.58 4.41
C THR A 118 16.75 7.00 5.83
N LEU A 119 16.92 6.04 6.73
CA LEU A 119 17.04 6.25 8.18
C LEU A 119 18.30 5.63 8.80
N GLY A 120 19.15 4.95 8.02
CA GLY A 120 20.39 4.35 8.52
C GLY A 120 20.14 3.27 9.59
N SER A 121 19.16 2.41 9.36
CA SER A 121 18.75 1.31 10.27
C SER A 121 18.24 1.76 11.64
N ARG A 122 17.79 3.02 11.77
CA ARG A 122 17.22 3.58 13.01
C ARG A 122 15.72 3.32 13.17
N GLY A 123 15.15 2.44 12.37
CA GLY A 123 13.74 2.07 12.50
C GLY A 123 13.46 0.74 11.85
N ASP A 124 12.26 0.24 12.09
CA ASP A 124 11.76 -1.00 11.53
C ASP A 124 10.30 -0.81 11.10
N VAL A 125 9.91 -1.42 9.98
CA VAL A 125 8.52 -1.47 9.52
C VAL A 125 7.98 -2.88 9.69
N SER A 126 6.81 -2.99 10.32
CA SER A 126 6.04 -4.22 10.49
C SER A 126 4.60 -4.01 10.06
N GLY A 127 3.82 -5.08 9.92
CA GLY A 127 2.44 -4.93 9.55
C GLY A 127 1.56 -6.15 9.82
N GLN A 128 0.29 -5.98 9.53
CA GLN A 128 -0.74 -6.98 9.64
C GLN A 128 -1.70 -6.84 8.47
N ILE A 129 -2.16 -7.98 7.97
CA ILE A 129 -3.14 -8.07 6.90
C ILE A 129 -4.31 -8.93 7.36
N SER A 130 -5.51 -8.52 6.98
CA SER A 130 -6.76 -9.21 7.29
C SER A 130 -7.65 -9.20 6.06
N LEU A 131 -7.97 -10.38 5.55
CA LEU A 131 -8.91 -10.58 4.45
C LEU A 131 -10.28 -10.89 5.05
N VAL A 132 -11.24 -9.98 4.83
CA VAL A 132 -12.56 -10.04 5.44
C VAL A 132 -13.61 -10.16 4.34
N ILE A 133 -14.50 -11.12 4.48
CA ILE A 133 -15.66 -11.31 3.59
C ILE A 133 -16.90 -10.80 4.32
N THR A 134 -17.72 -10.01 3.64
CA THR A 134 -18.91 -9.38 4.23
C THR A 134 -20.20 -9.98 3.70
N GLU A 135 -20.21 -10.39 2.44
CA GLU A 135 -21.41 -10.83 1.75
C GLU A 135 -21.09 -11.88 0.69
N ARG A 136 -22.03 -12.83 0.49
CA ARG A 136 -22.03 -13.72 -0.66
C ARG A 136 -22.96 -13.14 -1.73
N VAL A 137 -22.45 -13.03 -2.96
CA VAL A 137 -23.25 -12.56 -4.10
C VAL A 137 -24.28 -13.64 -4.46
N THR A 138 -25.56 -13.26 -4.43
CA THR A 138 -26.68 -14.13 -4.80
C THR A 138 -26.95 -14.08 -6.30
N GLY A 139 -27.65 -15.10 -6.84
CA GLY A 139 -28.03 -15.14 -8.25
C GLY A 139 -26.93 -15.58 -9.23
N ILE A 140 -25.73 -15.90 -8.76
CA ILE A 140 -24.64 -16.44 -9.58
C ILE A 140 -24.41 -17.91 -9.22
N PRO A 141 -24.34 -18.85 -10.19
CA PRO A 141 -24.09 -20.27 -9.92
C PRO A 141 -22.73 -20.54 -9.26
N ARG A 142 -21.73 -19.72 -9.59
CA ARG A 142 -20.36 -19.80 -9.06
C ARG A 142 -20.23 -19.07 -7.72
N PRO A 143 -19.41 -19.58 -6.78
CA PRO A 143 -19.10 -18.87 -5.54
C PRO A 143 -18.49 -17.49 -5.81
N ALA A 144 -19.19 -16.44 -5.37
CA ALA A 144 -18.74 -15.07 -5.46
C ALA A 144 -19.02 -14.33 -4.15
N TYR A 145 -18.05 -13.54 -3.70
CA TYR A 145 -18.05 -12.89 -2.41
C TYR A 145 -17.58 -11.44 -2.52
N LEU A 146 -18.17 -10.58 -1.73
CA LEU A 146 -17.73 -9.20 -1.51
C LEU A 146 -17.08 -9.09 -0.14
N GLY A 147 -16.10 -8.22 -0.02
CA GLY A 147 -15.36 -8.02 1.21
C GLY A 147 -14.31 -6.95 1.07
N TYR A 148 -13.36 -6.94 1.99
CA TYR A 148 -12.26 -6.00 1.98
C TYR A 148 -10.97 -6.64 2.51
N VAL A 149 -9.85 -6.11 2.06
CA VAL A 149 -8.53 -6.34 2.66
C VAL A 149 -8.24 -5.16 3.56
N GLU A 150 -8.03 -5.43 4.85
CA GLU A 150 -7.52 -4.48 5.82
C GLU A 150 -6.01 -4.67 5.96
N LEU A 151 -5.27 -3.59 5.75
CA LEU A 151 -3.82 -3.50 5.80
C LEU A 151 -3.45 -2.52 6.90
N ILE A 152 -2.61 -2.95 7.84
CA ILE A 152 -2.11 -2.11 8.90
C ILE A 152 -0.59 -2.19 8.85
N ALA A 153 0.08 -1.08 8.54
CA ALA A 153 1.53 -0.97 8.68
C ALA A 153 1.88 -0.10 9.88
N ARG A 154 2.98 -0.44 10.52
CA ARG A 154 3.53 0.24 11.67
C ARG A 154 5.00 0.51 11.46
N THR A 155 5.38 1.76 11.67
CA THR A 155 6.77 2.21 11.59
C THR A 155 7.21 2.64 12.98
N LYS A 156 8.27 2.03 13.48
CA LYS A 156 8.86 2.33 14.78
C LYS A 156 10.28 2.82 14.59
N TYR A 157 10.58 4.00 15.14
CA TYR A 157 11.94 4.52 15.23
C TYR A 157 12.59 4.04 16.54
N ARG A 158 13.91 3.83 16.54
CA ARG A 158 14.67 3.48 17.75
C ARG A 158 14.76 4.64 18.73
N ASP A 159 14.90 5.85 18.21
CA ASP A 159 15.14 7.07 19.00
C ASP A 159 13.83 7.76 19.44
N TYR A 160 12.68 7.35 18.90
CA TYR A 160 11.37 7.91 19.23
C TYR A 160 10.41 6.83 19.72
N PRO A 161 9.74 7.02 20.88
CA PRO A 161 8.79 6.04 21.41
C PRO A 161 7.46 6.03 20.64
N ALA A 162 7.19 7.04 19.82
CA ALA A 162 5.95 7.16 19.06
C ALA A 162 5.97 6.25 17.82
N GLU A 163 5.09 5.25 17.82
CA GLU A 163 4.83 4.39 16.66
C GLU A 163 3.87 5.10 15.71
N THR A 164 4.23 5.17 14.43
CA THR A 164 3.32 5.68 13.39
C THR A 164 2.59 4.50 12.78
N ARG A 165 1.25 4.53 12.84
CA ARG A 165 0.39 3.48 12.31
C ARG A 165 -0.43 4.02 11.14
N VAL A 166 -0.33 3.34 10.00
CA VAL A 166 -1.17 3.60 8.83
C VAL A 166 -2.10 2.40 8.64
N LYS A 167 -3.39 2.68 8.55
CA LYS A 167 -4.43 1.68 8.28
C LYS A 167 -5.08 2.00 6.95
N GLU A 168 -5.05 1.03 6.05
CA GLU A 168 -5.67 1.12 4.74
C GLU A 168 -6.68 -0.02 4.57
N ARG A 169 -7.82 0.27 3.95
CA ARG A 169 -8.85 -0.71 3.63
C ARG A 169 -9.13 -0.65 2.14
N ARG A 170 -9.07 -1.79 1.47
CA ARG A 170 -9.40 -1.92 0.04
C ARG A 170 -10.55 -2.90 -0.14
N GLU A 171 -11.65 -2.44 -0.74
CA GLU A 171 -12.75 -3.30 -1.12
C GLU A 171 -12.31 -4.28 -2.20
N ILE A 172 -12.80 -5.51 -2.12
CA ILE A 172 -12.46 -6.60 -3.04
C ILE A 172 -13.70 -7.42 -3.39
N ARG A 173 -13.60 -8.08 -4.54
CA ARG A 173 -14.53 -9.10 -4.97
C ARG A 173 -13.76 -10.38 -5.26
N VAL A 174 -14.13 -11.46 -4.59
CA VAL A 174 -13.53 -12.78 -4.76
C VAL A 174 -14.51 -13.62 -5.56
N VAL A 175 -14.08 -14.11 -6.73
CA VAL A 175 -14.92 -14.92 -7.61
C VAL A 175 -14.18 -16.20 -7.94
N ASP A 176 -14.85 -17.33 -7.78
CA ASP A 176 -14.36 -18.60 -8.29
C ASP A 176 -14.53 -18.64 -9.80
N LEU A 177 -13.42 -18.46 -10.52
CA LEU A 177 -13.35 -18.63 -11.97
C LEU A 177 -12.83 -20.01 -12.38
N SER A 178 -12.56 -20.91 -11.42
CA SER A 178 -12.13 -22.27 -11.73
C SER A 178 -13.27 -23.02 -12.43
N ASP A 179 -13.00 -23.48 -13.63
CA ASP A 179 -13.93 -24.31 -14.39
C ASP A 179 -13.56 -25.78 -14.14
N PRO A 180 -14.50 -26.63 -13.69
CA PRO A 180 -14.25 -28.05 -13.39
C PRO A 180 -13.65 -28.87 -14.54
N PHE A 181 -13.82 -28.42 -15.79
CA PHE A 181 -13.24 -29.07 -16.97
C PHE A 181 -11.95 -28.40 -17.48
N ILE A 182 -11.60 -27.25 -16.91
CA ILE A 182 -10.78 -26.22 -17.55
C ILE A 182 -9.98 -25.50 -16.46
N ASP A 183 -8.87 -26.10 -16.02
CA ASP A 183 -7.69 -25.33 -15.58
C ASP A 183 -7.04 -24.68 -16.83
N LYS A 184 -7.81 -23.89 -17.61
CA LYS A 184 -7.31 -23.20 -18.80
C LYS A 184 -6.90 -21.79 -18.43
N TYR A 185 -5.60 -21.59 -18.34
CA TYR A 185 -5.01 -20.27 -18.53
C TYR A 185 -5.24 -19.86 -20.00
N ALA A 186 -6.30 -19.10 -20.27
CA ALA A 186 -6.48 -18.48 -21.58
C ALA A 186 -5.67 -17.18 -21.62
N LEU A 187 -4.54 -17.20 -22.32
CA LEU A 187 -3.78 -16.00 -22.63
C LEU A 187 -4.51 -15.20 -23.73
N PHE A 188 -5.25 -14.17 -23.34
CA PHE A 188 -5.93 -13.27 -24.27
C PHE A 188 -4.97 -12.19 -24.79
N VAL A 189 -4.34 -12.40 -25.94
CA VAL A 189 -3.51 -11.36 -26.56
C VAL A 189 -4.31 -10.63 -27.63
N LYS A 190 -5.16 -9.69 -27.20
CA LYS A 190 -6.06 -8.95 -28.11
C LYS A 190 -5.33 -7.94 -29.01
N SER A 191 -4.05 -7.64 -28.76
CA SER A 191 -3.29 -6.66 -29.53
C SER A 191 -1.77 -6.88 -29.44
N PHE A 192 -1.24 -8.05 -29.83
CA PHE A 192 0.21 -8.14 -30.06
C PHE A 192 0.54 -7.89 -31.53
N CYS A 193 1.40 -6.88 -31.72
CA CYS A 193 2.10 -6.45 -32.92
C CYS A 193 1.96 -7.31 -34.18
N ARG A 194 1.88 -6.61 -35.32
CA ARG A 194 2.03 -7.07 -36.72
C ARG A 194 3.28 -7.96 -37.01
N LEU A 195 4.12 -8.20 -36.01
CA LEU A 195 5.41 -8.89 -36.02
C LEU A 195 5.37 -10.32 -35.44
N ILE A 196 4.18 -10.88 -35.15
CA ILE A 196 4.06 -12.30 -34.72
C ILE A 196 4.60 -13.28 -35.78
N ASN A 197 4.65 -12.87 -37.04
CA ASN A 197 5.24 -13.65 -38.14
C ASN A 197 6.72 -13.32 -38.39
N ASP A 198 7.39 -12.53 -37.55
CA ASP A 198 8.84 -12.34 -37.66
C ASP A 198 9.55 -13.61 -37.17
N PRO A 199 10.30 -14.34 -38.01
CA PRO A 199 10.98 -15.57 -37.62
C PRO A 199 12.01 -15.35 -36.49
N LYS A 200 12.37 -14.10 -36.18
CA LYS A 200 13.27 -13.74 -35.07
C LYS A 200 12.56 -13.53 -33.72
N LYS A 201 11.23 -13.45 -33.68
CA LYS A 201 10.46 -13.22 -32.44
C LYS A 201 9.55 -14.40 -32.14
N ARG A 202 10.02 -15.30 -31.26
CA ARG A 202 9.26 -16.48 -30.84
C ARG A 202 8.51 -16.20 -29.53
N ILE A 203 7.19 -16.44 -29.52
CA ILE A 203 6.44 -16.56 -28.27
C ILE A 203 6.72 -17.96 -27.72
N ILE A 204 7.33 -18.03 -26.55
CA ILE A 204 7.57 -19.29 -25.83
C ILE A 204 6.48 -19.40 -24.77
N VAL A 205 5.49 -20.27 -25.00
CA VAL A 205 4.50 -20.63 -23.99
C VAL A 205 5.06 -21.78 -23.19
N GLN A 206 5.51 -21.48 -21.96
CA GLN A 206 5.96 -22.51 -21.03
C GLN A 206 4.72 -23.14 -20.39
N GLY A 207 4.36 -24.33 -20.86
CA GLY A 207 3.23 -25.10 -20.31
C GLY A 207 3.50 -25.59 -18.90
N VAL A 208 2.44 -25.98 -18.20
CA VAL A 208 2.53 -26.67 -16.90
C VAL A 208 3.32 -27.97 -17.08
N THR A 209 4.23 -28.26 -16.14
CA THR A 209 5.11 -29.44 -16.18
C THR A 209 4.31 -30.74 -16.25
N THR A 210 4.79 -31.73 -17.01
CA THR A 210 4.17 -33.04 -17.30
C THR A 210 3.90 -33.94 -16.09
N ASN A 211 4.24 -33.49 -14.88
CA ASN A 211 4.11 -34.27 -13.65
C ASN A 211 2.68 -34.29 -13.08
N ASP A 212 1.75 -33.52 -13.67
CA ASP A 212 0.36 -33.48 -13.23
C ASP A 212 -0.60 -33.80 -14.40
N PRO A 213 -1.04 -35.06 -14.58
CA PRO A 213 -1.89 -35.49 -15.71
C PRO A 213 -3.30 -34.89 -15.71
N GLY A 214 -3.67 -34.13 -14.67
CA GLY A 214 -4.91 -33.37 -14.62
C GLY A 214 -4.81 -31.94 -15.18
N ARG A 215 -3.60 -31.43 -15.47
CA ARG A 215 -3.38 -30.04 -15.90
C ARG A 215 -3.00 -29.99 -17.38
N TYR A 216 -3.85 -29.35 -18.18
CA TYR A 216 -3.63 -29.15 -19.62
C TYR A 216 -3.56 -27.66 -19.94
N SER A 217 -2.47 -27.23 -20.58
CA SER A 217 -2.36 -25.86 -21.11
C SER A 217 -2.77 -25.83 -22.58
N PHE A 218 -3.83 -25.09 -22.91
CA PHE A 218 -4.24 -24.86 -24.29
C PHE A 218 -3.94 -23.42 -24.69
N ALA A 219 -3.13 -23.22 -25.73
CA ALA A 219 -2.91 -21.91 -26.33
C ALA A 219 -3.81 -21.78 -27.56
N TYR A 220 -4.78 -20.87 -27.51
CA TYR A 220 -5.62 -20.54 -28.66
C TYR A 220 -5.08 -19.30 -29.35
N LEU A 221 -4.62 -19.45 -30.59
CA LEU A 221 -4.17 -18.36 -31.44
C LEU A 221 -5.30 -17.99 -32.41
N GLY A 222 -5.92 -16.84 -32.19
CA GLY A 222 -6.96 -16.30 -33.07
C GLY A 222 -8.39 -16.73 -32.73
N ASN A 223 -9.30 -16.28 -33.59
CA ASN A 223 -10.73 -16.14 -33.25
C ASN A 223 -11.62 -17.30 -33.74
N ARG A 224 -11.10 -18.20 -34.60
CA ARG A 224 -11.91 -19.22 -35.29
C ARG A 224 -12.04 -20.56 -34.56
N SER A 225 -11.14 -20.87 -33.64
CA SER A 225 -11.08 -22.17 -32.95
C SER A 225 -11.39 -22.07 -31.46
N TYR A 226 -11.98 -20.95 -31.03
CA TYR A 226 -12.33 -20.71 -29.64
C TYR A 226 -13.64 -21.44 -29.27
N PRO A 227 -13.68 -22.23 -28.18
CA PRO A 227 -14.94 -22.79 -27.67
C PRO A 227 -15.84 -21.66 -27.14
N ALA A 228 -17.14 -21.74 -27.40
CA ALA A 228 -18.09 -20.74 -26.93
C ALA A 228 -18.06 -20.61 -25.40
N CYS A 229 -17.92 -19.39 -24.88
CA CYS A 229 -17.88 -19.11 -23.45
C CYS A 229 -19.21 -18.44 -23.01
N PRO A 230 -20.05 -19.12 -22.20
CA PRO A 230 -21.35 -18.60 -21.78
C PRO A 230 -21.28 -17.30 -20.97
N GLU A 231 -20.15 -17.04 -20.33
CA GLU A 231 -19.89 -15.86 -19.49
C GLU A 231 -19.60 -14.60 -20.33
N PHE A 232 -19.23 -14.79 -21.61
CA PHE A 232 -19.09 -13.73 -22.59
C PHE A 232 -19.85 -14.10 -23.87
N PRO A 233 -21.20 -14.02 -23.88
CA PRO A 233 -22.00 -14.41 -25.03
C PRO A 233 -21.67 -13.56 -26.29
N ASN A 234 -21.20 -12.33 -26.08
CA ASN A 234 -20.69 -11.42 -27.11
C ASN A 234 -19.15 -11.36 -27.17
N GLY A 235 -18.45 -12.25 -26.45
CA GLY A 235 -17.02 -12.22 -26.25
C GLY A 235 -16.23 -12.64 -27.47
N SER A 236 -15.71 -11.63 -28.18
CA SER A 236 -14.57 -11.69 -29.10
C SER A 236 -14.78 -12.12 -30.54
N LYS A 237 -15.98 -12.52 -31.01
CA LYS A 237 -16.22 -12.57 -32.47
C LYS A 237 -16.00 -11.15 -33.02
N SER A 238 -14.94 -10.95 -33.81
CA SER A 238 -14.82 -9.73 -34.61
C SER A 238 -16.08 -9.64 -35.46
N ALA A 239 -16.62 -8.44 -35.62
CA ALA A 239 -17.73 -8.18 -36.54
C ALA A 239 -17.49 -8.91 -37.86
N GLU A 240 -18.56 -9.42 -38.48
CA GLU A 240 -18.51 -9.96 -39.83
C GLU A 240 -17.78 -8.93 -40.71
N THR A 241 -16.62 -9.35 -41.21
CA THR A 241 -15.86 -8.54 -42.15
C THR A 241 -16.62 -8.59 -43.47
N PRO A 242 -16.84 -7.47 -44.17
CA PRO A 242 -17.55 -7.45 -45.46
C PRO A 242 -16.88 -8.34 -46.51
#